data_AF-A0A060LQU0-F1
#
_entry.id   AF-A0A060LQU0-F1
#
_cell.length_a   1.000
_cell.length_b   1.000
_cell.length_c   1.000
_cell.angle_alpha   90.00
_cell.angle_beta   90.00
_cell.angle_gamma   90.00
#
_symmetry.space_group_name_H-M   'P 1'
#
loop_
_entity.id
_entity.type
_entity.pdbx_description
1 polymer ?
#
loop_
_entity_poly.entity_id
_entity_poly.type
_entity_poly.pdbx_seq_one_letter_code
_entity_poly.pdbx_strand_id
1 'polypeptide(L)'
;MNWKHIGTTTSLALVVTLAACGSDDNGDGNTGSVEDEADMLSQEEIAENLTGITGIEPGAGIMTATEDAIEHYNLDLELDVSSSAVMTQQLANHIENHDPIVVTGWSPHWKFESFDLKYLDDPDNIYGDAENIHTIARLGLEEDMPEAHQILTNFFWTPEDMEAVMLEIEEGASPEEAARNWVDENQETVSEWTNGVEEVDGQSITLSLVNWDSEIASTNVIATVLTDMGFEANLMDMEAPYMWQSLATGDSDASVAALVTFNTWSFH
;
A
#
# COMPACT_ATOMS: atom_id res chain seq x y z
N MET A 1 4.35 -37.45 44.41
CA MET A 1 2.99 -37.21 43.88
C MET A 1 3.02 -35.82 43.28
N ASN A 2 3.16 -35.74 41.95
CA ASN A 2 3.19 -34.50 41.18
C ASN A 2 1.78 -33.92 41.10
N TRP A 3 1.62 -32.61 41.23
CA TRP A 3 0.54 -31.90 40.58
C TRP A 3 1.07 -30.57 40.01
N LYS A 4 0.91 -30.43 38.69
CA LYS A 4 1.39 -29.32 37.86
C LYS A 4 0.47 -28.09 37.95
N HIS A 5 1.07 -26.93 37.71
CA HIS A 5 0.45 -25.62 37.58
C HIS A 5 -0.78 -25.61 36.64
N ILE A 6 -1.85 -24.95 37.06
CA ILE A 6 -3.00 -24.58 36.22
C ILE A 6 -2.69 -23.17 35.70
N GLY A 7 -2.43 -23.08 34.40
CA GLY A 7 -2.34 -21.81 33.68
C GLY A 7 -3.74 -21.27 33.45
N THR A 8 -3.98 -20.04 33.89
CA THR A 8 -5.16 -19.26 33.53
C THR A 8 -4.88 -18.58 32.20
N THR A 9 -5.45 -19.10 31.12
CA THR A 9 -5.53 -18.38 29.84
C THR A 9 -6.56 -17.27 30.00
N THR A 10 -6.07 -16.04 30.06
CA THR A 10 -6.88 -14.84 29.98
C THR A 10 -7.38 -14.73 28.54
N SER A 11 -8.63 -15.12 28.31
CA SER A 11 -9.31 -14.89 27.04
C SER A 11 -9.42 -13.38 26.82
N LEU A 12 -8.62 -12.85 25.89
CA LEU A 12 -8.75 -11.49 25.40
C LEU A 12 -9.97 -11.48 24.48
N ALA A 13 -11.09 -10.95 25.00
CA ALA A 13 -12.25 -10.67 24.18
C ALA A 13 -11.92 -9.45 23.31
N LEU A 14 -11.83 -9.65 22.00
CA LEU A 14 -11.71 -8.56 21.04
C LEU A 14 -12.99 -8.47 20.21
N VAL A 15 -13.76 -7.42 20.52
CA VAL A 15 -14.99 -7.04 19.86
C VAL A 15 -14.64 -6.05 18.77
N VAL A 16 -14.93 -6.37 17.51
CA VAL A 16 -15.28 -5.37 16.49
C VAL A 16 -16.37 -5.95 15.59
N THR A 17 -17.61 -5.62 15.90
CA THR A 17 -18.79 -5.78 15.03
C THR A 17 -18.74 -4.79 13.87
N LEU A 18 -19.09 -5.21 12.66
CA LEU A 18 -19.60 -4.30 11.64
C LEU A 18 -21.08 -4.02 11.92
N ALA A 19 -21.42 -2.74 12.04
CA ALA A 19 -22.78 -2.28 12.24
C ALA A 19 -23.27 -1.64 10.93
N ALA A 20 -24.11 -2.34 10.19
CA ALA A 20 -24.94 -1.72 9.17
C ALA A 20 -26.21 -1.16 9.84
N CYS A 21 -26.28 0.16 10.03
CA CYS A 21 -27.48 0.84 10.53
C CYS A 21 -28.41 1.20 9.35
N GLY A 22 -29.60 0.59 9.33
CA GLY A 22 -30.79 1.18 8.71
C GLY A 22 -31.76 1.61 9.83
N SER A 23 -32.16 2.88 9.87
CA SER A 23 -33.19 3.38 10.79
C SER A 23 -34.42 3.85 10.01
N ASP A 24 -35.56 3.27 10.41
CA ASP A 24 -36.93 3.47 9.91
C ASP A 24 -37.56 4.83 10.27
N ASP A 25 -38.50 5.28 9.42
CA ASP A 25 -39.92 5.57 9.75
C ASP A 25 -40.65 6.04 8.45
N ASN A 26 -41.89 5.72 8.05
CA ASN A 26 -43.01 4.93 8.58
C ASN A 26 -44.09 4.86 7.46
N GLY A 27 -44.77 3.74 7.21
CA GLY A 27 -45.98 3.76 6.36
C GLY A 27 -46.48 2.46 5.73
N ASP A 28 -47.10 1.60 6.55
CA ASP A 28 -48.17 0.62 6.27
C ASP A 28 -48.45 0.18 4.80
N GLY A 29 -48.16 -1.10 4.48
CA GLY A 29 -48.63 -1.73 3.25
C GLY A 29 -47.97 -3.06 2.87
N ASN A 30 -48.46 -4.17 3.44
CA ASN A 30 -48.53 -5.53 2.86
C ASN A 30 -47.48 -5.95 1.80
N THR A 31 -46.47 -6.74 2.20
CA THR A 31 -45.88 -7.86 1.43
C THR A 31 -45.05 -8.75 2.37
N GLY A 32 -45.11 -10.06 2.19
CA GLY A 32 -44.39 -11.04 3.01
C GLY A 32 -42.88 -10.76 3.06
N SER A 33 -42.36 -10.69 4.27
CA SER A 33 -40.94 -10.53 4.59
C SER A 33 -40.15 -11.74 4.09
N VAL A 34 -39.31 -11.51 3.10
CA VAL A 34 -38.17 -12.38 2.79
C VAL A 34 -37.12 -12.09 3.86
N GLU A 35 -36.84 -13.08 4.69
CA GLU A 35 -35.63 -13.16 5.50
C GLU A 35 -34.46 -13.34 4.53
N ASP A 36 -33.59 -12.34 4.38
CA ASP A 36 -32.26 -12.51 3.80
C ASP A 36 -31.29 -11.72 4.69
N GLU A 37 -31.11 -12.20 5.92
CA GLU A 37 -29.86 -11.98 6.65
C GLU A 37 -28.85 -12.95 6.04
N ALA A 38 -27.93 -12.45 5.20
CA ALA A 38 -26.79 -13.24 4.77
C ALA A 38 -25.93 -13.58 5.98
N ASP A 39 -25.73 -14.87 6.19
CA ASP A 39 -25.05 -15.50 7.33
C ASP A 39 -23.62 -14.91 7.49
N MET A 40 -23.39 -14.11 8.53
CA MET A 40 -22.05 -13.64 8.87
C MET A 40 -21.31 -14.78 9.57
N LEU A 41 -20.20 -15.25 8.98
CA LEU A 41 -19.33 -16.23 9.63
C LEU A 41 -18.84 -15.70 10.99
N SER A 42 -18.90 -16.53 12.02
CA SER A 42 -18.29 -16.22 13.31
C SER A 42 -16.76 -16.14 13.19
N GLN A 43 -16.09 -15.43 14.11
CA GLN A 43 -14.61 -15.39 14.13
C GLN A 43 -13.98 -16.79 14.21
N GLU A 44 -14.66 -17.72 14.89
CA GLU A 44 -14.26 -19.12 15.00
C GLU A 44 -14.39 -19.83 13.64
N GLU A 45 -15.48 -19.61 12.90
CA GLU A 45 -15.65 -20.16 11.55
C GLU A 45 -14.70 -19.55 10.52
N ILE A 46 -14.35 -18.27 10.65
CA ILE A 46 -13.33 -17.62 9.82
C ILE A 46 -11.96 -18.27 10.10
N ALA A 47 -11.58 -18.40 11.37
CA ALA A 47 -10.32 -19.03 11.76
C ALA A 47 -10.25 -20.52 11.39
N GLU A 48 -11.35 -21.26 11.42
CA GLU A 48 -11.41 -22.67 11.02
C GLU A 48 -11.34 -22.88 9.50
N ASN A 49 -11.76 -21.90 8.70
CA ASN A 49 -11.76 -21.98 7.23
C ASN A 49 -10.56 -21.29 6.56
N LEU A 50 -9.80 -20.47 7.30
CA LEU A 50 -8.56 -19.87 6.82
C LEU A 50 -7.45 -20.92 6.80
N THR A 51 -6.93 -21.19 5.62
CA THR A 51 -5.83 -22.16 5.41
C THR A 51 -4.51 -21.48 5.04
N GLY A 52 -4.56 -20.20 4.66
CA GLY A 52 -3.37 -19.45 4.30
C GLY A 52 -3.62 -17.95 4.24
N ILE A 53 -2.53 -17.22 4.03
CA ILE A 53 -2.48 -15.78 3.83
C ILE A 53 -2.05 -15.56 2.38
N THR A 54 -2.84 -14.81 1.61
CA THR A 54 -2.44 -14.41 0.26
C THR A 54 -1.42 -13.29 0.33
N GLY A 55 -0.17 -13.60 0.01
CA GLY A 55 0.94 -12.65 -0.08
C GLY A 55 1.11 -12.04 -1.46
N ILE A 56 2.15 -11.22 -1.60
CA ILE A 56 2.55 -10.55 -2.85
C ILE A 56 3.87 -11.11 -3.40
N GLU A 57 4.63 -10.31 -4.16
CA GLU A 57 5.90 -10.72 -4.76
C GLU A 57 6.95 -11.13 -3.72
N PRO A 58 7.78 -12.15 -4.00
CA PRO A 58 8.84 -12.56 -3.11
C PRO A 58 9.89 -11.44 -2.96
N GLY A 59 10.34 -11.22 -1.73
CA GLY A 59 11.35 -10.20 -1.40
C GLY A 59 10.77 -8.84 -1.02
N ALA A 60 9.45 -8.63 -1.10
CA ALA A 60 8.80 -7.50 -0.45
C ALA A 60 8.95 -7.62 1.08
N GLY A 61 9.21 -6.50 1.77
CA GLY A 61 9.45 -6.49 3.22
C GLY A 61 8.29 -7.08 4.03
N ILE A 62 7.06 -6.83 3.58
CA ILE A 62 5.84 -7.35 4.18
C ILE A 62 5.78 -8.88 4.17
N MET A 63 6.38 -9.54 3.17
CA MET A 63 6.42 -11.01 3.10
C MET A 63 7.26 -11.58 4.23
N THR A 64 8.44 -11.00 4.48
CA THR A 64 9.31 -11.42 5.59
C THR A 64 8.66 -11.13 6.94
N ALA A 65 8.04 -9.96 7.12
CA ALA A 65 7.32 -9.65 8.36
C ALA A 65 6.14 -10.62 8.60
N THR A 66 5.48 -11.06 7.53
CA THR A 66 4.37 -12.03 7.62
C THR A 66 4.86 -13.42 7.99
N GLU A 67 5.99 -13.88 7.41
CA GLU A 67 6.64 -15.14 7.80
C GLU A 67 7.03 -15.11 9.30
N ASP A 68 7.63 -14.01 9.75
CA ASP A 68 8.01 -13.81 11.15
C ASP A 68 6.77 -13.82 12.07
N ALA A 69 5.66 -13.17 11.65
CA ALA A 69 4.42 -13.15 12.40
C ALA A 69 3.77 -14.54 12.52
N ILE A 70 3.76 -15.33 11.44
CA ILE A 70 3.26 -16.71 11.45
C ILE A 70 4.05 -17.56 12.45
N GLU A 71 5.39 -17.48 12.43
CA GLU A 71 6.25 -18.22 13.35
C GLU A 71 6.06 -17.73 14.80
N HIS A 72 6.11 -16.42 15.03
CA HIS A 72 6.08 -15.82 16.36
C HIS A 72 4.76 -16.06 17.08
N TYR A 73 3.63 -15.92 16.38
CA TYR A 73 2.30 -16.19 16.93
C TYR A 73 1.90 -17.67 16.85
N ASN A 74 2.76 -18.54 16.29
CA ASN A 74 2.52 -19.97 16.10
C ASN A 74 1.17 -20.22 15.39
N LEU A 75 0.95 -19.50 14.29
CA LEU A 75 -0.25 -19.61 13.45
C LEU A 75 -0.13 -20.86 12.57
N ASP A 76 -1.21 -21.63 12.48
CA ASP A 76 -1.30 -22.78 11.58
C ASP A 76 -1.79 -22.32 10.19
N LEU A 77 -1.06 -21.38 9.59
CA LEU A 77 -1.36 -20.75 8.30
C LEU A 77 -0.13 -20.80 7.40
N GLU A 78 -0.33 -21.04 6.11
CA GLU A 78 0.73 -20.93 5.10
C GLU A 78 0.71 -19.53 4.45
N LEU A 79 1.88 -18.98 4.10
CA LEU A 79 1.97 -17.76 3.30
C LEU A 79 2.10 -18.11 1.82
N ASP A 80 1.06 -17.80 1.05
CA ASP A 80 1.04 -18.01 -0.39
C ASP A 80 1.78 -16.88 -1.10
N VAL A 81 2.88 -17.20 -1.78
CA VAL A 81 3.63 -16.24 -2.60
C VAL A 81 2.88 -15.99 -3.92
N SER A 82 2.56 -14.73 -4.21
CA SER A 82 1.85 -14.34 -5.44
C SER A 82 2.39 -13.03 -6.05
N SER A 83 1.51 -12.14 -6.49
CA SER A 83 1.82 -10.78 -6.91
C SER A 83 0.76 -9.82 -6.33
N SER A 84 1.06 -8.54 -6.25
CA SER A 84 0.13 -7.51 -5.77
C SER A 84 -1.21 -7.55 -6.53
N ALA A 85 -1.16 -7.69 -7.87
CA ALA A 85 -2.34 -7.83 -8.71
C ALA A 85 -3.13 -9.14 -8.49
N VAL A 86 -2.45 -10.26 -8.21
CA VAL A 86 -3.14 -11.53 -7.91
C VAL A 86 -3.79 -11.45 -6.53
N MET A 87 -3.10 -10.84 -5.56
CA MET A 87 -3.61 -10.64 -4.21
C MET A 87 -4.89 -9.79 -4.21
N THR A 88 -4.90 -8.65 -4.91
CA THR A 88 -6.10 -7.78 -5.00
C THR A 88 -7.25 -8.46 -5.74
N GLN A 89 -6.97 -9.22 -6.80
CA GLN A 89 -7.98 -10.01 -7.50
C GLN A 89 -8.58 -11.09 -6.59
N GLN A 90 -7.75 -11.80 -5.81
CA GLN A 90 -8.25 -12.80 -4.87
C GLN A 90 -9.08 -12.17 -3.76
N LEU A 91 -8.63 -11.03 -3.22
CA LEU A 91 -9.38 -10.23 -2.25
C LEU A 91 -10.77 -9.87 -2.78
N ALA A 92 -10.84 -9.26 -3.97
CA ALA A 92 -12.10 -8.88 -4.60
C ALA A 92 -13.04 -10.08 -4.80
N ASN A 93 -12.52 -11.20 -5.31
CA ASN A 93 -13.32 -12.41 -5.52
C ASN A 93 -13.86 -12.99 -4.20
N HIS A 94 -13.06 -13.01 -3.12
CA HIS A 94 -13.53 -13.54 -1.84
C HIS A 94 -14.57 -12.61 -1.20
N ILE A 95 -14.39 -11.28 -1.32
CA ILE A 95 -15.39 -10.30 -0.89
C ILE A 95 -16.70 -10.48 -1.66
N GLU A 96 -16.66 -10.62 -2.99
CA GLU A 96 -17.85 -10.84 -3.82
C GLU A 96 -18.59 -12.14 -3.45
N ASN A 97 -17.84 -13.20 -3.13
CA ASN A 97 -18.41 -14.50 -2.76
C ASN A 97 -18.75 -14.63 -1.27
N HIS A 98 -18.50 -13.59 -0.46
CA HIS A 98 -18.64 -13.62 1.00
C HIS A 98 -17.78 -14.72 1.67
N ASP A 99 -16.65 -15.06 1.06
CA ASP A 99 -15.69 -16.03 1.58
C ASP A 99 -14.63 -15.33 2.47
N PRO A 100 -14.16 -15.97 3.55
CA PRO A 100 -13.11 -15.40 4.38
C PRO A 100 -11.78 -15.38 3.63
N ILE A 101 -11.04 -14.28 3.75
CA ILE A 101 -9.69 -14.14 3.21
C ILE A 101 -8.81 -13.31 4.15
N VAL A 102 -7.53 -13.67 4.24
CA VAL A 102 -6.47 -12.85 4.85
C VAL A 102 -5.42 -12.59 3.78
N VAL A 103 -5.03 -11.33 3.64
CA VAL A 103 -4.02 -10.90 2.67
C VAL A 103 -2.94 -10.08 3.38
N THR A 104 -1.74 -10.04 2.80
CA THR A 104 -0.74 -9.05 3.22
C THR A 104 -1.18 -7.65 2.78
N GLY A 105 -1.35 -6.73 3.75
CA GLY A 105 -1.84 -5.38 3.52
C GLY A 105 -0.86 -4.31 4.00
N TRP A 106 -0.82 -3.18 3.30
CA TRP A 106 -0.01 -2.01 3.61
C TRP A 106 -0.81 -0.75 3.25
N SER A 107 -0.56 0.34 3.97
CA SER A 107 -1.13 1.66 3.67
C SER A 107 -0.02 2.62 3.28
N PRO A 108 -0.28 3.57 2.36
CA PRO A 108 -1.53 3.78 1.62
C PRO A 108 -1.79 2.74 0.52
N HIS A 109 -3.06 2.41 0.26
CA HIS A 109 -3.45 1.52 -0.85
C HIS A 109 -4.95 1.65 -1.19
N TRP A 110 -5.30 1.72 -2.47
CA TRP A 110 -6.67 1.93 -2.97
C TRP A 110 -7.72 0.96 -2.37
N LYS A 111 -7.34 -0.30 -2.15
CA LYS A 111 -8.19 -1.34 -1.53
C LYS A 111 -8.87 -0.92 -0.23
N PHE A 112 -8.31 0.01 0.56
CA PHE A 112 -8.93 0.50 1.79
C PHE A 112 -10.07 1.49 1.53
N GLU A 113 -10.07 2.16 0.38
CA GLU A 113 -11.19 2.99 -0.08
C GLU A 113 -12.25 2.12 -0.79
N SER A 114 -11.82 1.15 -1.60
CA SER A 114 -12.74 0.30 -2.37
C SER A 114 -13.45 -0.77 -1.54
N PHE A 115 -12.82 -1.24 -0.45
CA PHE A 115 -13.33 -2.34 0.38
C PHE A 115 -13.31 -1.98 1.87
N ASP A 116 -14.26 -2.54 2.63
CA ASP A 116 -14.33 -2.40 4.09
C ASP A 116 -13.34 -3.36 4.77
N LEU A 117 -12.06 -3.00 4.73
CA LEU A 117 -10.96 -3.81 5.28
C LEU A 117 -10.59 -3.39 6.70
N LYS A 118 -10.06 -4.36 7.46
CA LYS A 118 -9.55 -4.13 8.81
C LYS A 118 -8.18 -4.76 8.98
N TYR A 119 -7.30 -4.04 9.66
CA TYR A 119 -6.06 -4.62 10.17
C TYR A 119 -6.36 -5.63 11.29
N LEU A 120 -5.64 -6.74 11.26
CA LEU A 120 -5.56 -7.67 12.39
C LEU A 120 -4.63 -7.08 13.46
N ASP A 121 -4.92 -7.36 14.73
CA ASP A 121 -4.08 -6.88 15.83
C ASP A 121 -2.70 -7.52 15.79
N ASP A 122 -1.66 -6.69 15.91
CA ASP A 122 -0.27 -7.09 16.05
C ASP A 122 0.25 -6.72 17.46
N PRO A 123 -0.07 -7.50 18.51
CA PRO A 123 0.20 -7.13 19.90
C PRO A 123 1.68 -7.02 20.24
N ASP A 124 2.55 -7.75 19.55
CA ASP A 124 4.00 -7.74 19.74
C ASP A 124 4.74 -6.85 18.72
N ASN A 125 3.99 -6.12 17.87
CA ASN A 125 4.50 -5.16 16.88
C ASN A 125 5.54 -5.77 15.92
N ILE A 126 5.26 -6.97 15.41
CA ILE A 126 6.12 -7.68 14.45
C ILE A 126 6.22 -6.93 13.11
N TYR A 127 5.11 -6.34 12.64
CA TYR A 127 5.07 -5.54 11.43
C TYR A 127 5.68 -4.15 11.61
N GLY A 128 5.91 -3.73 12.86
CA GLY A 128 6.50 -2.46 13.21
C GLY A 128 5.52 -1.28 13.08
N ASP A 129 6.05 -0.09 13.37
CA ASP A 129 5.29 1.15 13.22
C ASP A 129 5.11 1.50 11.74
N ALA A 130 4.17 2.41 11.45
CA ALA A 130 3.88 2.87 10.09
C ALA A 130 5.14 3.13 9.26
N GLU A 131 5.25 2.43 8.13
CA GLU A 131 6.33 2.62 7.17
C GLU A 131 6.30 4.05 6.64
N ASN A 132 7.48 4.64 6.46
CA ASN A 132 7.61 5.97 5.87
C ASN A 132 8.05 5.81 4.42
N ILE A 133 7.29 6.46 3.54
CA ILE A 133 7.62 6.59 2.13
C ILE A 133 8.64 7.73 2.00
N HIS A 134 9.81 7.42 1.44
CA HIS A 134 10.88 8.38 1.26
C HIS A 134 11.24 8.57 -0.20
N THR A 135 11.52 9.83 -0.55
CA THR A 135 12.25 10.17 -1.77
C THR A 135 13.74 9.98 -1.55
N ILE A 136 14.39 9.22 -2.43
CA ILE A 136 15.81 8.93 -2.36
C ILE A 136 16.43 9.22 -3.72
N ALA A 137 17.48 10.03 -3.72
CA ALA A 137 18.25 10.40 -4.89
C ALA A 137 19.61 9.70 -4.89
N ARG A 138 20.17 9.50 -6.09
CA ARG A 138 21.58 9.11 -6.22
C ARG A 138 22.50 10.20 -5.66
N LEU A 139 23.69 9.80 -5.25
CA LEU A 139 24.72 10.76 -4.86
C LEU A 139 25.07 11.69 -6.04
N GLY A 140 25.23 12.98 -5.75
CA GLY A 140 25.57 14.00 -6.75
C GLY A 140 24.38 14.60 -7.50
N LEU A 141 23.14 14.15 -7.22
CA LEU A 141 21.96 14.68 -7.93
C LEU A 141 21.76 16.18 -7.69
N GLU A 142 21.99 16.66 -6.46
CA GLU A 142 21.87 18.08 -6.11
C GLU A 142 22.79 18.95 -6.98
N GLU A 143 24.02 18.49 -7.25
CA GLU A 143 24.97 19.22 -8.07
C GLU A 143 24.71 19.07 -9.57
N ASP A 144 24.27 17.89 -10.03
CA ASP A 144 24.08 17.60 -11.44
C ASP A 144 22.73 18.12 -11.99
N MET A 145 21.69 18.10 -11.17
CA MET A 145 20.30 18.43 -11.50
C MET A 145 19.62 19.17 -10.33
N PRO A 146 20.07 20.38 -9.98
CA PRO A 146 19.56 21.12 -8.82
C PRO A 146 18.05 21.39 -8.91
N GLU A 147 17.51 21.61 -10.11
CA GLU A 147 16.09 21.84 -10.34
C GLU A 147 15.26 20.58 -10.01
N ALA A 148 15.66 19.42 -10.52
CA ALA A 148 14.99 18.16 -10.19
C ALA A 148 15.14 17.80 -8.72
N HIS A 149 16.35 17.96 -8.17
CA HIS A 149 16.61 17.70 -6.76
C HIS A 149 15.71 18.56 -5.85
N GLN A 150 15.49 19.83 -6.20
CA GLN A 150 14.60 20.71 -5.45
C GLN A 150 13.13 20.26 -5.54
N ILE A 151 12.64 19.87 -6.73
CA ILE A 151 11.28 19.32 -6.90
C ILE A 151 11.12 18.06 -6.03
N LEU A 152 12.07 17.13 -6.14
CA LEU A 152 12.08 15.87 -5.38
C LEU A 152 12.16 16.08 -3.87
N THR A 153 12.87 17.13 -3.42
CA THR A 153 12.96 17.52 -2.00
C THR A 153 11.66 18.13 -1.50
N ASN A 154 10.98 18.91 -2.33
CA ASN A 154 9.71 19.54 -1.99
C ASN A 154 8.52 18.58 -2.11
N PHE A 155 8.69 17.46 -2.82
CA PHE A 155 7.62 16.51 -3.05
C PHE A 155 7.09 15.96 -1.73
N PHE A 156 5.83 16.28 -1.50
CA PHE A 156 5.05 15.76 -0.40
C PHE A 156 3.59 15.76 -0.81
N TRP A 157 2.91 14.66 -0.52
CA TRP A 157 1.48 14.49 -0.72
C TRP A 157 0.92 13.55 0.33
N THR A 158 -0.40 13.53 0.47
CA THR A 158 -1.06 12.78 1.53
C THR A 158 -1.40 11.34 1.10
N PRO A 159 -1.61 10.41 2.05
CA PRO A 159 -2.17 9.09 1.75
C PRO A 159 -3.45 9.14 0.90
N GLU A 160 -4.33 10.10 1.16
CA GLU A 160 -5.58 10.29 0.40
C GLU A 160 -5.29 10.63 -1.08
N ASP A 161 -4.29 11.47 -1.34
CA ASP A 161 -3.87 11.79 -2.71
C ASP A 161 -3.31 10.56 -3.44
N MET A 162 -2.52 9.73 -2.73
CA MET A 162 -2.01 8.48 -3.26
C MET A 162 -3.15 7.53 -3.64
N GLU A 163 -4.09 7.36 -2.72
CA GLU A 163 -5.23 6.45 -2.85
C GLU A 163 -6.13 6.86 -4.02
N ALA A 164 -6.38 8.15 -4.21
CA ALA A 164 -7.15 8.66 -5.34
C ALA A 164 -6.52 8.31 -6.70
N VAL A 165 -5.21 8.51 -6.87
CA VAL A 165 -4.51 8.17 -8.12
C VAL A 165 -4.50 6.66 -8.34
N MET A 166 -4.24 5.88 -7.28
CA MET A 166 -4.25 4.42 -7.37
C MET A 166 -5.64 3.88 -7.75
N LEU A 167 -6.71 4.45 -7.17
CA LEU A 167 -8.08 4.05 -7.46
C LEU A 167 -8.44 4.31 -8.93
N GLU A 168 -8.08 5.47 -9.47
CA GLU A 168 -8.35 5.79 -10.88
C GLU A 168 -7.64 4.83 -11.85
N ILE A 169 -6.40 4.41 -11.52
CA ILE A 169 -5.67 3.38 -12.27
C ILE A 169 -6.40 2.04 -12.21
N GLU A 170 -6.85 1.63 -11.02
CA GLU A 170 -7.62 0.39 -10.84
C GLU A 170 -8.96 0.41 -11.60
N GLU A 171 -9.62 1.57 -11.67
CA GLU A 171 -10.85 1.77 -12.46
C GLU A 171 -10.62 1.78 -13.98
N GLY A 172 -9.35 1.75 -14.42
CA GLY A 172 -8.95 1.45 -15.80
C GLY A 172 -8.24 2.58 -16.53
N ALA A 173 -7.89 3.69 -15.87
CA ALA A 173 -7.03 4.71 -16.46
C ALA A 173 -5.58 4.20 -16.61
N SER A 174 -4.83 4.76 -17.56
CA SER A 174 -3.38 4.53 -17.57
C SER A 174 -2.72 5.29 -16.40
N PRO A 175 -1.58 4.83 -15.86
CA PRO A 175 -0.86 5.56 -14.83
C PRO A 175 -0.52 7.00 -15.20
N GLU A 176 -0.19 7.25 -16.47
CA GLU A 176 0.09 8.59 -16.99
C GLU A 176 -1.18 9.45 -17.06
N GLU A 177 -2.33 8.85 -17.41
CA GLU A 177 -3.62 9.53 -17.44
C GLU A 177 -4.07 9.91 -16.03
N ALA A 178 -4.06 8.98 -15.08
CA ALA A 178 -4.43 9.23 -13.68
C ALA A 178 -3.50 10.27 -13.02
N ALA A 179 -2.19 10.16 -13.24
CA ALA A 179 -1.24 11.15 -12.77
C ALA A 179 -1.49 12.55 -13.36
N ARG A 180 -1.79 12.62 -14.67
CA ARG A 180 -2.13 13.88 -15.32
C ARG A 180 -3.41 14.49 -14.75
N ASN A 181 -4.47 13.69 -14.61
CA ASN A 181 -5.74 14.15 -14.06
C ASN A 181 -5.55 14.70 -12.64
N TRP A 182 -4.84 13.97 -11.77
CA TRP A 182 -4.54 14.45 -10.42
C TRP A 182 -3.70 15.73 -10.42
N VAL A 183 -2.66 15.83 -11.25
CA VAL A 183 -1.83 17.05 -11.35
C VAL A 183 -2.66 18.25 -11.81
N ASP A 184 -3.53 18.08 -12.80
CA ASP A 184 -4.39 19.15 -13.33
C ASP A 184 -5.43 19.62 -12.29
N GLU A 185 -5.90 18.71 -11.42
CA GLU A 185 -6.84 19.01 -10.33
C GLU A 185 -6.17 19.59 -9.08
N ASN A 186 -4.90 19.27 -8.83
CA ASN A 186 -4.16 19.62 -7.61
C ASN A 186 -3.03 20.64 -7.85
N GLN A 187 -3.27 21.60 -8.73
CA GLN A 187 -2.29 22.63 -9.13
C GLN A 187 -1.72 23.45 -7.96
N GLU A 188 -2.50 23.65 -6.88
CA GLU A 188 -2.02 24.34 -5.68
C GLU A 188 -0.90 23.54 -5.00
N THR A 189 -1.13 22.26 -4.75
CA THR A 189 -0.13 21.32 -4.20
C THR A 189 1.10 21.22 -5.09
N VAL A 190 0.90 21.03 -6.41
CA VAL A 190 1.99 20.94 -7.39
C VAL A 190 2.84 22.21 -7.43
N SER A 191 2.21 23.38 -7.26
CA SER A 191 2.92 24.66 -7.20
C SER A 191 3.84 24.75 -5.98
N GLU A 192 3.54 24.07 -4.87
CA GLU A 192 4.44 24.03 -3.71
C GLU A 192 5.72 23.25 -4.03
N TRP A 193 5.63 22.22 -4.88
CA TRP A 193 6.78 21.41 -5.29
C TRP A 193 7.72 22.15 -6.23
N THR A 194 7.16 22.94 -7.16
CA THR A 194 7.89 23.64 -8.22
C THR A 194 8.24 25.09 -7.88
N ASN A 195 7.78 25.61 -6.74
CA ASN A 195 8.01 27.00 -6.35
C ASN A 195 9.51 27.34 -6.28
N GLY A 196 9.93 28.32 -7.09
CA GLY A 196 11.32 28.79 -7.13
C GLY A 196 12.26 27.89 -7.94
N VAL A 197 11.73 26.90 -8.66
CA VAL A 197 12.48 26.04 -9.58
C VAL A 197 12.38 26.62 -11.00
N GLU A 198 13.50 26.70 -11.72
CA GLU A 198 13.52 27.12 -13.12
C GLU A 198 13.12 25.95 -14.04
N GLU A 199 12.41 26.23 -15.13
CA GLU A 199 12.14 25.24 -16.18
C GLU A 199 13.45 24.86 -16.90
N VAL A 200 13.58 23.59 -17.28
CA VAL A 200 14.72 23.06 -18.03
C VAL A 200 14.35 22.75 -19.48
N ASP A 201 15.35 22.51 -20.34
CA ASP A 201 15.13 22.20 -21.77
C ASP A 201 15.65 20.79 -22.10
N GLY A 202 14.80 19.78 -21.86
CA GLY A 202 15.04 18.40 -22.29
C GLY A 202 16.15 17.67 -21.55
N GLN A 203 16.47 18.08 -20.32
CA GLN A 203 17.38 17.31 -19.47
C GLN A 203 16.72 15.99 -19.07
N SER A 204 17.40 14.87 -19.32
CA SER A 204 16.88 13.55 -18.99
C SER A 204 17.05 13.25 -17.51
N ILE A 205 16.00 12.71 -16.90
CA ILE A 205 16.00 12.17 -15.54
C ILE A 205 15.37 10.78 -15.56
N THR A 206 15.97 9.83 -14.84
CA THR A 206 15.51 8.44 -14.75
C THR A 206 15.02 8.15 -13.34
N LEU A 207 13.74 7.82 -13.21
CA LEU A 207 13.12 7.40 -11.95
C LEU A 207 13.06 5.87 -11.88
N SER A 208 13.47 5.30 -10.74
CA SER A 208 13.26 3.88 -10.47
C SER A 208 11.79 3.61 -10.18
N LEU A 209 11.22 2.61 -10.84
CA LEU A 209 9.84 2.18 -10.63
C LEU A 209 9.82 0.71 -10.16
N VAL A 210 9.32 0.50 -8.94
CA VAL A 210 8.89 -0.83 -8.48
C VAL A 210 7.40 -0.95 -8.78
N ASN A 211 6.96 -2.08 -9.33
CA ASN A 211 5.58 -2.28 -9.80
C ASN A 211 4.58 -2.57 -8.66
N TRP A 212 4.55 -1.70 -7.66
CA TRP A 212 3.56 -1.66 -6.58
C TRP A 212 2.64 -0.46 -6.82
N ASP A 213 1.35 -0.57 -6.49
CA ASP A 213 0.33 0.43 -6.81
C ASP A 213 0.71 1.85 -6.33
N SER A 214 1.24 1.96 -5.11
CA SER A 214 1.71 3.21 -4.50
C SER A 214 2.89 3.85 -5.24
N GLU A 215 3.82 3.03 -5.71
CA GLU A 215 5.03 3.39 -6.43
C GLU A 215 4.69 3.80 -7.87
N ILE A 216 3.76 3.09 -8.51
CA ILE A 216 3.22 3.44 -9.83
C ILE A 216 2.55 4.80 -9.76
N ALA A 217 1.68 5.04 -8.78
CA ALA A 217 0.99 6.32 -8.60
C ALA A 217 1.97 7.48 -8.36
N SER A 218 2.82 7.37 -7.33
CA SER A 218 3.79 8.42 -6.97
C SER A 218 4.78 8.74 -8.08
N THR A 219 5.34 7.71 -8.72
CA THR A 219 6.37 7.88 -9.75
C THR A 219 5.78 8.52 -11.00
N ASN A 220 4.56 8.15 -11.40
CA ASN A 220 3.89 8.79 -12.54
C ASN A 220 3.49 10.23 -12.25
N VAL A 221 3.01 10.55 -11.04
CA VAL A 221 2.73 11.94 -10.63
C VAL A 221 3.99 12.80 -10.68
N ILE A 222 5.12 12.31 -10.16
CA ILE A 222 6.37 13.08 -10.21
C ILE A 222 6.94 13.18 -11.62
N ALA A 223 6.88 12.11 -12.42
CA ALA A 223 7.29 12.16 -13.83
C ALA A 223 6.47 13.20 -14.61
N THR A 224 5.17 13.28 -14.32
CA THR A 224 4.22 14.24 -14.89
C THR A 224 4.61 15.68 -14.54
N VAL A 225 4.92 15.96 -13.28
CA VAL A 225 5.40 17.28 -12.83
C VAL A 225 6.77 17.63 -13.40
N LEU A 226 7.72 16.69 -13.42
CA LEU A 226 9.04 16.90 -14.02
C LEU A 226 8.93 17.20 -15.52
N THR A 227 8.04 16.51 -16.22
CA THR A 227 7.76 16.77 -17.64
C THR A 227 7.19 18.17 -17.87
N ASP A 228 6.29 18.63 -17.00
CA ASP A 228 5.75 20.00 -17.06
C ASP A 228 6.84 21.06 -16.83
N MET A 229 7.88 20.72 -16.06
CA MET A 229 9.07 21.54 -15.82
C MET A 229 10.14 21.40 -16.94
N GLY A 230 9.85 20.63 -18.00
CA GLY A 230 10.69 20.51 -19.20
C GLY A 230 11.73 19.38 -19.17
N PHE A 231 11.70 18.51 -18.16
CA PHE A 231 12.55 17.30 -18.14
C PHE A 231 12.06 16.23 -19.13
N GLU A 232 12.98 15.40 -19.61
CA GLU A 232 12.65 14.12 -20.23
C GLU A 232 12.65 13.04 -19.14
N ALA A 233 11.49 12.84 -18.50
CA ALA A 233 11.33 11.86 -17.42
C ALA A 233 11.20 10.44 -17.98
N ASN A 234 12.08 9.54 -17.52
CA ASN A 234 12.10 8.13 -17.90
C ASN A 234 11.81 7.26 -16.68
N LEU A 235 10.96 6.24 -16.84
CA LEU A 235 10.68 5.27 -15.79
C LEU A 235 11.46 3.99 -16.06
N MET A 236 12.23 3.53 -15.09
CA MET A 236 12.99 2.28 -15.17
C MET A 236 12.36 1.23 -14.26
N ASP A 237 11.61 0.32 -14.88
CA ASP A 237 10.97 -0.79 -14.17
C ASP A 237 12.01 -1.76 -13.60
N MET A 238 11.86 -2.11 -12.32
CA MET A 238 12.74 -3.06 -11.64
C MET A 238 12.08 -3.69 -10.41
N GLU A 239 12.67 -4.79 -9.94
CA GLU A 239 12.30 -5.38 -8.64
C GLU A 239 12.89 -4.58 -7.48
N ALA A 240 12.19 -4.53 -6.35
CA ALA A 240 12.61 -3.77 -5.16
C ALA A 240 14.07 -4.00 -4.71
N PRO A 241 14.63 -5.23 -4.74
CA PRO A 241 16.04 -5.43 -4.36
C PRO A 241 17.05 -4.73 -5.25
N TYR A 242 16.72 -4.42 -6.51
CA TYR A 242 17.63 -3.77 -7.45
C TYR A 242 17.54 -2.25 -7.43
N MET A 243 16.47 -1.66 -6.87
CA MET A 243 16.28 -0.21 -6.75
C MET A 243 17.45 0.46 -6.03
N TRP A 244 17.85 -0.09 -4.88
CA TRP A 244 18.99 0.43 -4.11
C TRP A 244 20.31 0.38 -4.88
N GLN A 245 20.52 -0.69 -5.64
CA GLN A 245 21.71 -0.84 -6.45
C GLN A 245 21.73 0.21 -7.58
N SER A 246 20.60 0.41 -8.26
CA SER A 246 20.45 1.36 -9.36
C SER A 246 20.77 2.79 -8.92
N LEU A 247 20.28 3.21 -7.75
CA LEU A 247 20.61 4.53 -7.18
C LEU A 247 22.10 4.63 -6.80
N ALA A 248 22.69 3.56 -6.25
CA ALA A 248 24.09 3.55 -5.83
C ALA A 248 25.07 3.57 -7.02
N THR A 249 24.71 2.95 -8.14
CA THR A 249 25.51 2.94 -9.38
C THR A 249 25.25 4.15 -10.26
N GLY A 250 24.15 4.87 -10.03
CA GLY A 250 23.70 6.00 -10.85
C GLY A 250 23.02 5.56 -12.15
N ASP A 251 22.54 4.32 -12.23
CA ASP A 251 21.72 3.85 -13.35
C ASP A 251 20.31 4.49 -13.33
N SER A 252 19.85 4.89 -12.14
CA SER A 252 18.68 5.75 -11.93
C SER A 252 19.04 6.97 -11.08
N ASP A 253 18.34 8.07 -11.28
CA ASP A 253 18.56 9.35 -10.59
C ASP A 253 17.82 9.43 -9.25
N ALA A 254 16.58 8.94 -9.18
CA ALA A 254 15.78 8.99 -7.97
C ALA A 254 14.73 7.86 -7.86
N SER A 255 14.24 7.62 -6.66
CA SER A 255 13.04 6.84 -6.34
C SER A 255 12.18 7.67 -5.39
N VAL A 256 10.89 7.84 -5.68
CA VAL A 256 10.00 8.75 -4.94
C VAL A 256 9.06 8.04 -3.97
N ALA A 257 9.11 6.71 -3.95
CA ALA A 257 8.37 5.89 -3.02
C ALA A 257 9.23 4.71 -2.53
N ALA A 258 10.40 5.02 -1.97
CA ALA A 258 11.18 4.01 -1.29
C ALA A 258 10.54 3.73 0.09
N LEU A 259 9.98 2.54 0.26
CA LEU A 259 9.59 2.03 1.57
C LEU A 259 10.86 1.75 2.39
N VAL A 260 11.08 2.54 3.43
CA VAL A 260 12.20 2.36 4.36
C VAL A 260 11.65 1.89 5.69
N THR A 261 11.81 0.60 5.99
CA THR A 261 11.64 0.11 7.36
C THR A 261 12.83 0.60 8.19
N PHE A 262 12.59 1.04 9.43
CA PHE A 262 13.64 1.52 10.35
C PHE A 262 14.79 0.51 10.58
N ASN A 263 14.62 -0.77 10.19
CA ASN A 263 15.63 -1.82 10.29
C ASN A 263 16.57 -1.94 9.08
N THR A 264 16.37 -1.20 7.98
CA THR A 264 17.26 -1.25 6.80
C THR A 264 18.62 -0.55 7.00
N TRP A 265 18.81 0.15 8.13
CA TRP A 265 20.02 0.98 8.39
C TRP A 265 20.79 0.62 9.67
N SER A 266 20.70 -0.61 10.18
CA SER A 266 21.62 -1.07 11.23
C SER A 266 22.78 -1.89 10.65
N PHE A 267 23.73 -1.22 9.99
CA PHE A 267 25.09 -1.77 9.85
C PHE A 267 25.85 -1.51 11.17
N HIS A 268 26.21 -2.58 11.87
CA HIS A 268 27.32 -2.56 12.83
C HIS A 268 28.65 -2.74 12.12
#